data_AF-C4G9F5-F1
#
_entry.id   AF-C4G9F5-F1
#
_cell.length_a   1.000
_cell.length_b   1.000
_cell.length_c   1.000
_cell.angle_alpha   90.00
_cell.angle_beta   90.00
_cell.angle_gamma   90.00
#
_symmetry.space_group_name_H-M   'P 1'
#
loop_
_entity.id
_entity.type
_entity.pdbx_description
1 polymer ?
#
loop_
_entity_poly.entity_id
_entity_poly.type
_entity_poly.pdbx_seq_one_letter_code
_entity_poly.pdbx_strand_id
1 'polypeptide(L)'
;MAPAFVRTDSSTGLCQIFAATAIKACNYAISIGLIHERSYDQNNWHDLYEVWKKLHNDGEYNLSKCALVLMHSAYLVGLSADYYNYGAAETKAVLARYNGTNEKAREYGERNYGLYQIFEKYNALER
;
A
#
# COMPACT_ATOMS: atom_id res chain seq x y z
N MET A 1 -2.46 -16.77 -34.28
CA MET A 1 -2.28 -16.78 -32.81
C MET A 1 -2.08 -15.33 -32.38
N ALA A 2 -3.02 -14.74 -31.64
CA ALA A 2 -2.80 -13.40 -31.08
C ALA A 2 -1.68 -13.49 -30.02
N PRO A 3 -0.83 -12.46 -29.84
CA PRO A 3 0.23 -12.52 -28.85
C PRO A 3 -0.37 -12.76 -27.46
N ALA A 4 0.31 -13.54 -26.62
CA ALA A 4 -0.04 -13.66 -25.22
C ALA A 4 -0.12 -12.25 -24.60
N PHE A 5 -1.24 -11.94 -23.94
CA PHE A 5 -1.38 -10.70 -23.18
C PHE A 5 -0.18 -10.55 -22.23
N VAL A 6 0.72 -9.62 -22.53
CA VAL A 6 1.86 -9.29 -21.65
C VAL A 6 1.28 -8.49 -20.49
N ARG A 7 1.41 -9.00 -19.26
CA ARG A 7 1.07 -8.22 -18.06
C ARG A 7 2.06 -7.06 -17.93
N THR A 8 1.55 -5.84 -17.87
CA THR A 8 2.35 -4.61 -17.83
C THR A 8 2.74 -4.15 -16.42
N ASP A 9 2.22 -4.80 -15.38
CA ASP A 9 2.50 -4.48 -13.97
C ASP A 9 2.48 -5.78 -13.11
N SER A 10 3.27 -5.79 -12.05
CA SER A 10 3.40 -6.89 -11.09
C SER A 10 3.81 -6.38 -9.71
N SER A 11 3.42 -7.08 -8.64
CA SER A 11 3.91 -6.80 -7.30
C SER A 11 5.42 -7.06 -7.20
N THR A 12 6.13 -6.17 -6.51
CA THR A 12 7.60 -6.24 -6.41
C THR A 12 8.13 -5.69 -5.09
N GLY A 13 9.42 -5.96 -4.82
CA GLY A 13 10.13 -5.52 -3.62
C GLY A 13 9.67 -6.18 -2.32
N LEU A 14 10.11 -5.63 -1.19
CA LEU A 14 9.90 -6.17 0.16
C LEU A 14 8.41 -6.26 0.53
N CYS A 15 7.65 -5.23 0.20
CA CYS A 15 6.24 -5.09 0.56
C CYS A 15 5.28 -5.60 -0.53
N GLN A 16 5.79 -6.16 -1.63
CA GLN A 16 5.00 -6.74 -2.73
C GLN A 16 3.95 -5.76 -3.30
N ILE A 17 4.39 -4.56 -3.67
CA ILE A 17 3.52 -3.48 -4.15
C ILE A 17 3.56 -3.42 -5.68
N PHE A 18 2.39 -3.26 -6.32
CA PHE A 18 2.26 -2.96 -7.75
C PHE A 18 2.60 -1.49 -8.02
N ALA A 19 3.21 -1.17 -9.17
CA ALA A 19 3.53 0.20 -9.51
C ALA A 19 2.28 1.09 -9.59
N ALA A 20 1.20 0.59 -10.20
CA ALA A 20 -0.08 1.31 -10.25
C ALA A 20 -0.64 1.62 -8.85
N THR A 21 -0.49 0.71 -7.90
CA THR A 21 -0.93 0.90 -6.51
C THR A 21 -0.12 2.00 -5.82
N ALA A 22 1.21 1.98 -5.97
CA ALA A 22 2.07 3.02 -5.41
C ALA A 22 1.79 4.40 -6.02
N ILE A 23 1.57 4.47 -7.35
CA ILE A 23 1.21 5.72 -8.03
C ILE A 23 -0.08 6.31 -7.48
N LYS A 24 -1.15 5.51 -7.35
CA LYS A 24 -2.42 5.98 -6.76
C LYS A 24 -2.23 6.53 -5.35
N ALA A 25 -1.50 5.81 -4.52
CA ALA A 25 -1.25 6.21 -3.14
C ALA A 25 -0.41 7.49 -3.04
N CYS A 26 0.63 7.63 -3.88
CA CYS A 26 1.44 8.85 -3.93
C CYS A 26 0.61 10.04 -4.42
N ASN A 27 -0.17 9.86 -5.50
CA ASN A 27 -1.03 10.93 -6.02
C ASN A 27 -2.08 11.35 -5.00
N TYR A 28 -2.67 10.41 -4.26
CA TYR A 28 -3.53 10.72 -3.12
C TYR A 28 -2.80 11.54 -2.05
N ALA A 29 -1.62 11.08 -1.62
CA ALA A 29 -0.82 11.77 -0.61
C ALA A 29 -0.42 13.20 -1.06
N ILE A 30 -0.07 13.39 -2.34
CA ILE A 30 0.19 14.71 -2.94
C ILE A 30 -1.08 15.56 -2.91
N SER A 31 -2.24 15.00 -3.27
CA SER A 31 -3.50 15.74 -3.34
C SER A 31 -3.98 16.28 -1.99
N ILE A 32 -3.63 15.61 -0.89
CA ILE A 32 -3.94 16.05 0.47
C ILE A 32 -2.78 16.84 1.12
N GLY A 33 -1.70 17.12 0.38
CA GLY A 33 -0.55 17.88 0.86
C GLY A 33 0.36 17.13 1.85
N LEU A 34 0.28 15.80 1.91
CA LEU A 34 1.10 14.99 2.82
C LEU A 34 2.56 14.87 2.34
N ILE A 35 2.78 14.87 1.03
CA ILE A 35 4.11 14.82 0.41
C ILE A 35 4.22 15.79 -0.77
N HIS A 36 5.43 16.18 -1.11
CA HIS A 36 5.75 17.07 -2.25
C HIS A 36 6.66 16.36 -3.26
N GLU A 37 6.09 15.40 -3.99
CA GLU A 37 6.78 14.64 -5.05
C GLU A 37 6.16 14.92 -6.44
N ARG A 38 6.84 14.46 -7.50
CA ARG A 38 6.26 14.40 -8.85
C ARG A 38 5.06 13.46 -8.85
N SER A 39 3.95 13.88 -9.46
CA SER A 39 2.83 12.99 -9.77
C SER A 39 3.14 12.16 -11.02
N TYR A 40 2.75 10.88 -10.98
CA TYR A 40 2.91 9.91 -12.07
C TYR A 40 1.54 9.50 -12.63
N ASP A 41 1.47 9.11 -13.90
CA ASP A 41 0.26 8.53 -14.50
C ASP A 41 0.35 7.01 -14.56
N GLN A 42 -0.54 6.32 -13.84
CA GLN A 42 -0.60 4.86 -13.83
C GLN A 42 -1.00 4.25 -15.20
N ASN A 43 -1.55 5.03 -16.12
CA ASN A 43 -1.91 4.58 -17.47
C ASN A 43 -0.77 4.80 -18.47
N ASN A 44 0.28 5.52 -18.07
CA ASN A 44 1.50 5.69 -18.84
C ASN A 44 2.50 4.57 -18.48
N TRP A 45 2.83 3.73 -19.45
CA TRP A 45 3.71 2.59 -19.22
C TRP A 45 5.14 2.99 -18.83
N HIS A 46 5.63 4.16 -19.25
CA HIS A 46 6.95 4.66 -18.85
C HIS A 46 6.95 5.00 -17.35
N ASP A 47 5.90 5.67 -16.88
CA ASP A 47 5.73 6.02 -15.47
C ASP A 47 5.57 4.76 -14.60
N LEU A 48 4.75 3.79 -15.04
CA LEU A 48 4.62 2.49 -14.39
C LEU A 48 5.99 1.79 -14.27
N TYR A 49 6.74 1.70 -15.36
CA TYR A 49 8.03 1.02 -15.35
C TYR A 49 9.07 1.74 -14.48
N GLU A 50 9.08 3.08 -14.48
CA GLU A 50 9.95 3.86 -13.61
C GLU A 50 9.65 3.56 -12.13
N VAL A 51 8.38 3.63 -11.74
CA VAL A 51 7.98 3.36 -10.35
C VAL A 51 8.21 1.90 -9.99
N TRP A 52 7.91 0.95 -10.89
CA TRP A 52 8.17 -0.48 -10.68
C TRP A 52 9.65 -0.74 -10.40
N LYS A 53 10.57 -0.17 -11.20
CA LYS A 53 12.01 -0.31 -10.99
C LYS A 53 12.46 0.23 -9.64
N LYS A 54 11.93 1.37 -9.21
CA LYS A 54 12.24 1.94 -7.89
C LYS A 54 11.73 1.02 -6.77
N LEU A 55 10.49 0.55 -6.87
CA LEU A 55 9.94 -0.42 -5.91
C LEU A 55 10.74 -1.72 -5.85
N HIS A 56 11.32 -2.18 -6.96
CA HIS A 56 12.08 -3.43 -7.04
C HIS A 56 13.50 -3.29 -6.48
N ASN A 57 14.21 -2.22 -6.87
CA ASN A 57 15.64 -2.06 -6.63
C ASN A 57 15.99 -1.28 -5.35
N ASP A 58 15.05 -0.48 -4.84
CA ASP A 58 15.26 0.39 -3.68
C ASP A 58 14.30 -0.01 -2.55
N GLY A 59 14.87 -0.66 -1.53
CA GLY A 59 14.12 -1.15 -0.36
C GLY A 59 13.55 -0.01 0.49
N GLU A 60 14.26 1.11 0.63
CA GLU A 60 13.78 2.27 1.38
C GLU A 60 12.63 2.94 0.64
N TYR A 61 12.75 3.07 -0.68
CA TYR A 61 11.64 3.52 -1.51
C TYR A 61 10.43 2.58 -1.38
N ASN A 62 10.64 1.26 -1.45
CA ASN A 62 9.55 0.28 -1.30
C ASN A 62 8.84 0.39 0.07
N LEU A 63 9.61 0.51 1.15
CA LEU A 63 9.09 0.68 2.52
C LEU A 63 8.34 2.01 2.69
N SER A 64 8.88 3.13 2.20
CA SER A 64 8.20 4.42 2.28
C SER A 64 6.86 4.41 1.52
N LYS A 65 6.81 3.75 0.35
CA LYS A 65 5.56 3.61 -0.41
C LYS A 65 4.56 2.66 0.26
N CYS A 66 5.02 1.66 1.01
CA CYS A 66 4.13 0.82 1.83
C CYS A 66 3.30 1.65 2.81
N ALA A 67 3.93 2.60 3.52
CA ALA A 67 3.22 3.50 4.44
C ALA A 67 2.14 4.32 3.72
N LEU A 68 2.45 4.90 2.56
CA LEU A 68 1.48 5.67 1.77
C LEU A 68 0.34 4.79 1.24
N VAL A 69 0.63 3.55 0.85
CA VAL A 69 -0.40 2.59 0.39
C VAL A 69 -1.33 2.19 1.54
N LEU A 70 -0.84 2.02 2.76
CA LEU A 70 -1.67 1.79 3.95
C LEU A 70 -2.57 2.99 4.27
N MET A 71 -2.02 4.21 4.23
CA MET A 71 -2.79 5.44 4.43
C MET A 71 -3.88 5.63 3.37
N HIS A 72 -3.55 5.39 2.10
CA HIS A 72 -4.52 5.41 1.01
C HIS A 72 -5.55 4.29 1.14
N SER A 73 -5.14 3.11 1.63
CA SER A 73 -6.07 2.00 1.92
C SER A 73 -7.11 2.40 2.97
N ALA A 74 -6.69 3.11 4.02
CA ALA A 74 -7.61 3.63 5.04
C ALA A 74 -8.64 4.61 4.46
N TYR A 75 -8.19 5.55 3.61
CA TYR A 75 -9.10 6.43 2.87
C TYR A 75 -10.10 5.64 2.02
N LEU A 76 -9.63 4.62 1.28
CA LEU A 76 -10.49 3.80 0.41
C LEU A 76 -11.53 2.96 1.16
N VAL A 77 -11.34 2.71 2.46
CA VAL A 77 -12.33 2.06 3.32
C VAL A 77 -13.13 3.06 4.18
N GLY A 78 -12.98 4.36 3.92
CA GLY A 78 -13.78 5.42 4.56
C GLY A 78 -13.34 5.81 5.97
N LEU A 79 -12.09 5.53 6.35
CA LEU A 79 -11.56 5.90 7.66
C LEU A 79 -10.94 7.31 7.65
N SER A 80 -10.99 7.99 8.80
CA SER A 80 -10.35 9.29 9.02
C SER A 80 -8.83 9.18 9.04
N ALA A 81 -8.11 10.29 8.86
CA ALA A 81 -6.64 10.32 8.93
C ALA A 81 -6.07 10.22 10.38
N ASP A 82 -6.74 9.47 11.26
CA ASP A 82 -6.35 9.26 12.65
C ASP A 82 -5.59 7.92 12.81
N TYR A 83 -4.53 7.77 12.02
CA TYR A 83 -3.86 6.49 11.79
C TYR A 83 -3.31 5.80 13.04
N TYR A 84 -3.08 6.56 14.11
CA TYR A 84 -2.50 6.05 15.36
C TYR A 84 -3.55 5.57 16.38
N ASN A 85 -4.83 5.87 16.16
CA ASN A 85 -5.92 5.56 17.09
C ASN A 85 -6.90 4.50 16.55
N TYR A 86 -6.54 3.82 15.46
CA TYR A 86 -7.37 2.75 14.91
C TYR A 86 -7.52 1.58 15.88
N GLY A 87 -8.78 1.18 16.09
CA GLY A 87 -9.15 -0.04 16.76
C GLY A 87 -9.00 -1.28 15.87
N ALA A 88 -9.31 -2.44 16.43
CA ALA A 88 -9.13 -3.73 15.77
C ALA A 88 -9.83 -3.83 14.40
N ALA A 89 -11.08 -3.34 14.31
CA ALA A 89 -11.86 -3.41 13.08
C ALA A 89 -11.25 -2.53 11.97
N GLU A 90 -10.80 -1.33 12.33
CA GLU A 90 -10.20 -0.35 11.41
C GLU A 90 -8.86 -0.86 10.90
N THR A 91 -7.98 -1.34 11.79
CA THR A 91 -6.70 -1.94 11.41
C THR A 91 -6.87 -3.14 10.48
N LYS A 92 -7.82 -4.04 10.78
CA LYS A 92 -8.12 -5.18 9.90
C LYS A 92 -8.64 -4.73 8.54
N ALA A 93 -9.48 -3.70 8.48
CA ALA A 93 -10.01 -3.16 7.23
C ALA A 93 -8.89 -2.57 6.36
N VAL A 94 -7.95 -1.84 6.96
CA VAL A 94 -6.76 -1.30 6.27
C VAL A 94 -5.88 -2.43 5.73
N LEU A 95 -5.55 -3.42 6.57
CA LEU A 95 -4.73 -4.57 6.18
C LEU A 95 -5.40 -5.41 5.08
N ALA A 96 -6.71 -5.60 5.16
CA ALA A 96 -7.47 -6.26 4.11
C ALA A 96 -7.39 -5.45 2.81
N ARG A 97 -7.66 -4.14 2.87
CA ARG A 97 -7.67 -3.27 1.69
C ARG A 97 -6.31 -3.20 0.99
N TYR A 98 -5.22 -3.24 1.76
CA TYR A 98 -3.85 -3.33 1.26
C TYR A 98 -3.66 -4.55 0.35
N ASN A 99 -4.17 -5.72 0.76
CA ASN A 99 -4.02 -6.96 0.01
C ASN A 99 -5.03 -7.10 -1.15
N GLY A 100 -6.21 -6.47 -1.05
CA GLY A 100 -7.24 -6.54 -2.09
C GLY A 100 -8.62 -6.09 -1.60
N THR A 101 -9.69 -6.54 -2.27
CA THR A 101 -11.09 -6.21 -1.92
C THR A 101 -12.00 -7.43 -1.83
N ASN A 102 -11.46 -8.62 -1.98
CA ASN A 102 -12.22 -9.88 -1.98
C ASN A 102 -12.13 -10.58 -0.62
N GLU A 103 -12.80 -11.73 -0.51
CA GLU A 103 -12.84 -12.51 0.73
C GLU A 103 -11.43 -12.91 1.23
N LYS A 104 -10.52 -13.27 0.32
CA LYS A 104 -9.11 -13.57 0.68
C LYS A 104 -8.39 -12.36 1.29
N ALA A 105 -8.77 -11.15 0.87
CA ALA A 105 -8.24 -9.93 1.46
C ALA A 105 -8.77 -9.73 2.90
N ARG A 106 -10.05 -10.05 3.14
CA ARG A 106 -10.62 -10.06 4.49
C ARG A 106 -9.89 -11.05 5.40
N GLU A 107 -9.67 -12.28 4.95
CA GLU A 107 -8.88 -13.29 5.66
C GLU A 107 -7.44 -12.82 5.92
N TYR A 108 -6.81 -12.15 4.95
CA TYR A 108 -5.49 -11.55 5.13
C TYR A 108 -5.49 -10.51 6.25
N GLY A 109 -6.50 -9.64 6.31
CA GLY A 109 -6.65 -8.65 7.38
C GLY A 109 -6.77 -9.29 8.76
N GLU A 110 -7.60 -10.33 8.89
CA GLU A 110 -7.75 -11.09 10.14
C GLU A 110 -6.44 -11.73 10.59
N ARG A 111 -5.75 -12.44 9.69
CA ARG A 111 -4.49 -13.12 10.01
C ARG A 111 -3.39 -12.13 10.38
N ASN A 112 -3.21 -11.07 9.59
CA ASN A 112 -2.12 -10.12 9.80
C ASN A 112 -2.38 -9.20 11.00
N TYR A 113 -3.64 -9.00 11.41
CA TYR A 113 -3.93 -8.30 12.66
C TYR A 113 -3.31 -9.03 13.87
N GLY A 114 -3.27 -10.36 13.87
CA GLY A 114 -2.56 -11.13 14.90
C GLY A 114 -1.06 -10.80 14.97
N LEU A 115 -0.40 -10.63 13.83
CA LEU A 115 1.01 -10.20 13.76
C LEU A 115 1.18 -8.75 14.22
N TYR A 116 0.30 -7.86 13.77
CA TYR A 116 0.27 -6.46 14.20
C TYR A 116 0.16 -6.34 15.73
N GLN A 117 -0.73 -7.12 16.37
CA GLN A 117 -0.86 -7.12 17.82
C GLN A 117 0.41 -7.59 18.55
N ILE A 118 1.21 -8.47 17.94
CA ILE A 118 2.50 -8.87 18.52
C ILE A 118 3.46 -7.66 18.50
N PHE A 119 3.56 -6.94 17.39
CA PHE A 119 4.40 -5.74 17.31
C PHE A 119 3.91 -4.62 18.24
N GLU A 120 2.59 -4.39 18.35
CA GLU A 120 2.06 -3.37 19.25
C GLU A 120 2.36 -3.64 20.73
N LYS A 121 2.45 -4.91 21.14
CA LYS A 121 2.90 -5.27 22.50
C LYS A 121 4.31 -4.76 22.77
N TYR A 122 5.21 -4.83 21.80
CA TYR A 122 6.57 -4.31 21.95
C TYR A 122 6.60 -2.78 21.81
N ASN A 123 5.87 -2.21 20.85
CA ASN A 123 5.78 -0.76 20.67
C ASN A 123 5.15 -0.04 21.88
N ALA A 124 4.33 -0.73 22.68
CA ALA A 124 3.76 -0.19 23.92
C ALA A 124 4.76 -0.18 25.09
N LEU A 125 5.85 -0.95 25.02
CA LEU A 125 6.91 -0.93 26.03
C LEU A 125 7.92 0.21 25.80
N GLU A 126 8.01 0.71 24.56
CA GLU A 126 8.89 1.79 24.13
C GLU A 126 8.20 3.17 24.13
N ARG A 127 6.91 3.24 24.46
CA ARG A 127 6.11 4.47 24.56
C ARG A 127 5.94 4.88 26.03
#